data_AF-A0A085AE66-F1
#
_entry.id   AF-A0A085AE66-F1
#
_cell.length_a   1.000
_cell.length_b   1.000
_cell.length_c   1.000
_cell.angle_alpha   90.00
_cell.angle_beta   90.00
_cell.angle_gamma   90.00
#
_symmetry.space_group_name_H-M   'P 1'
#
loop_
_entity.id
_entity.type
_entity.pdbx_description
1 polymer ?
#
loop_
_entity_poly.entity_id
_entity_poly.type
_entity_poly.pdbx_seq_one_letter_code
_entity_poly.pdbx_strand_id
1 'polypeptide(L)' 'MTTKQVTPEDYKRIFEEMPGGPQVLEELTRRFGRAAYVPGGPEGDRETCYRAGQRSVLDFILGQINKADGVNDDVEA' A
#
# COMPACT_ATOMS: atom_id res chain seq x y z
N MET A 1 14.35 16.52 19.48
CA MET A 1 13.37 15.42 19.46
C MET A 1 14.08 14.19 18.93
N THR A 2 14.13 13.10 19.68
CA THR A 2 14.69 11.84 19.17
C THR A 2 13.61 11.15 18.34
N THR A 3 13.78 11.10 17.02
CA THR A 3 12.80 10.47 16.13
C THR A 3 12.95 8.96 16.23
N LYS A 4 11.89 8.25 16.64
CA LYS A 4 11.86 6.78 16.58
C LYS A 4 11.96 6.36 15.10
N GLN A 5 12.79 5.36 14.80
CA GLN A 5 12.77 4.70 13.50
C GLN A 5 11.48 3.88 13.36
N VAL A 6 10.74 4.11 12.28
CA VAL A 6 9.48 3.39 11.98
C VAL A 6 9.80 1.95 11.59
N THR A 7 9.06 1.00 12.13
CA THR A 7 9.19 -0.44 11.84
C THR A 7 7.92 -1.01 11.19
N PRO A 8 7.94 -2.22 10.59
CA PRO A 8 6.73 -2.87 10.06
C PRO A 8 5.59 -2.95 11.08
N GLU A 9 5.92 -3.22 12.34
CA GLU A 9 4.96 -3.31 13.45
C GLU A 9 4.24 -1.97 13.70
N ASP A 10 4.85 -0.83 13.38
CA ASP A 10 4.18 0.46 13.47
C ASP A 10 3.05 0.60 12.45
N TYR A 11 3.22 0.04 11.24
CA TYR A 11 2.16 0.05 10.21
C TYR A 11 1.00 -0.82 10.64
N LYS A 12 1.27 -2.06 11.08
CA LYS A 12 0.23 -2.96 11.61
C LYS A 12 -0.55 -2.32 12.76
N ARG A 13 0.17 -1.77 13.74
CA ARG A 13 -0.45 -1.09 14.88
C ARG A 13 -1.38 0.06 14.45
N ILE A 14 -0.96 0.89 13.51
CA ILE A 14 -1.74 2.04 13.05
C ILE A 14 -2.95 1.62 12.22
N PHE A 15 -2.76 0.69 11.27
CA PHE A 15 -3.79 0.37 10.28
C PHE A 15 -4.70 -0.79 10.69
N GLU A 16 -4.33 -1.63 11.65
CA GLU A 16 -5.14 -2.78 12.08
C GLU A 16 -5.58 -2.71 13.55
N GLU A 17 -4.72 -2.22 14.44
CA GLU A 17 -4.97 -2.30 15.89
C GLU A 17 -5.59 -1.03 16.47
N MET A 18 -5.29 0.14 15.91
CA MET A 18 -5.82 1.41 16.39
C MET A 18 -7.27 1.63 15.92
N PRO A 19 -8.13 2.26 16.76
CA PRO A 19 -9.49 2.61 16.37
C PRO A 19 -9.51 3.47 15.10
N GLY A 20 -10.29 3.06 14.10
CA GLY A 20 -10.40 3.77 12.83
C GLY A 20 -9.34 3.38 11.78
N GLY A 21 -8.25 2.73 12.19
CA GLY A 21 -7.19 2.27 11.28
C GLY A 21 -7.71 1.40 10.15
N PRO A 22 -8.47 0.32 10.45
CA PRO A 22 -8.99 -0.58 9.42
C PRO A 22 -9.88 0.13 8.39
N GLN A 23 -10.73 1.06 8.85
CA GLN A 23 -11.62 1.84 7.98
C GLN A 23 -10.84 2.77 7.04
N VAL A 24 -9.72 3.34 7.52
CA VAL A 24 -8.83 4.15 6.68
C VAL A 24 -8.13 3.26 5.66
N LEU A 25 -7.63 2.09 6.05
CA LEU A 25 -7.00 1.15 5.13
C LEU A 25 -7.97 0.67 4.03
N GLU A 26 -9.22 0.37 4.41
CA GLU A 26 -10.29 0.02 3.47
C GLU A 26 -10.56 1.16 2.48
N GLU A 27 -10.66 2.41 2.95
CA GLU A 27 -10.89 3.57 2.10
C GLU A 27 -9.72 3.82 1.13
N LEU A 28 -8.47 3.69 1.60
CA LEU A 28 -7.29 3.77 0.74
C LEU A 28 -7.31 2.68 -0.33
N THR A 29 -7.70 1.47 0.04
CA THR A 29 -7.83 0.34 -0.88
C THR A 29 -8.90 0.59 -1.95
N ARG A 30 -10.05 1.13 -1.56
CA ARG A 30 -11.14 1.49 -2.49
C ARG A 30 -10.74 2.58 -3.49
N ARG A 31 -9.92 3.55 -3.04
CA ARG A 31 -9.43 4.67 -3.86
C ARG A 31 -8.30 4.27 -4.80
N PHE A 32 -7.30 3.56 -4.28
CA PHE A 32 -6.01 3.36 -4.94
C PHE A 32 -5.72 1.90 -5.32
N GLY A 33 -6.56 0.95 -4.90
CA GLY A 33 -6.42 -0.47 -5.22
C GLY A 33 -6.95 -0.86 -6.60
N ARG A 34 -7.47 0.08 -7.39
CA ARG A 34 -8.04 -0.21 -8.73
C ARG A 34 -6.97 -0.64 -9.73
N ALA A 35 -7.39 -1.35 -10.77
CA ALA A 35 -6.50 -1.74 -11.86
C ALA A 35 -5.74 -0.53 -12.42
N ALA A 36 -4.41 -0.63 -12.48
CA ALA A 36 -3.57 0.45 -12.95
C ALA A 36 -3.78 0.72 -14.44
N TYR A 37 -4.02 -0.33 -15.24
CA TYR A 37 -4.11 -0.22 -16.69
C TYR A 37 -5.33 0.59 -17.16
N VAL A 38 -5.08 1.55 -18.05
CA VAL A 38 -6.09 2.31 -18.78
C VAL A 38 -5.87 2.17 -20.28
N PRO A 39 -6.85 1.68 -21.04
CA PRO A 39 -6.74 1.58 -22.48
C PRO A 39 -6.77 2.97 -23.13
N GLY A 40 -5.90 3.20 -24.11
CA GLY A 40 -5.99 4.39 -24.97
C GLY A 40 -4.66 5.04 -25.31
N GLY A 41 -3.81 4.38 -26.11
CA GLY A 41 -2.59 5.00 -26.68
C GLY A 41 -1.74 5.80 -25.67
N PRO A 42 -1.06 6.88 -26.11
CA PRO A 42 -0.15 7.65 -25.25
C PRO A 42 -0.79 8.27 -24.00
N GLU A 43 -2.07 8.66 -24.05
CA GLU A 43 -2.78 9.22 -22.88
C GLU A 43 -3.19 8.13 -21.88
N GLY A 44 -3.55 6.93 -22.36
CA GLY A 44 -3.80 5.75 -21.55
C GLY A 44 -2.54 5.28 -20.83
N ASP A 45 -1.37 5.39 -21.46
CA ASP A 45 -0.08 5.06 -20.83
C ASP A 45 0.23 6.00 -19.65
N ARG A 46 -0.04 7.30 -19.79
CA ARG A 46 0.16 8.28 -18.71
C ARG A 46 -0.75 8.02 -17.52
N GLU A 47 -2.03 7.80 -17.78
CA GLU A 47 -3.00 7.45 -16.73
C GLU A 47 -2.64 6.12 -16.05
N THR A 48 -2.12 5.16 -16.83
CA THR A 48 -1.63 3.89 -16.29
C THR A 48 -0.47 4.09 -15.32
N CYS A 49 0.53 4.88 -15.71
CA CYS A 49 1.67 5.23 -14.85
C CYS A 49 1.20 5.96 -13.57
N TYR A 50 0.26 6.89 -13.70
CA TYR A 50 -0.29 7.61 -12.55
C TYR A 50 -0.96 6.66 -11.54
N ARG A 51 -1.83 5.76 -12.03
CA ARG A 51 -2.52 4.78 -11.16
C ARG A 51 -1.56 3.77 -10.56
N ALA A 52 -0.57 3.30 -11.32
CA ALA A 52 0.47 2.43 -10.80
C ALA A 52 1.27 3.09 -9.66
N GLY A 53 1.58 4.39 -9.80
CA GLY A 53 2.24 5.16 -8.75
C GLY A 53 1.40 5.34 -7.48
N GLN A 54 0.08 5.49 -7.61
CA GLN A 54 -0.82 5.51 -6.45
C GLN A 54 -0.89 4.13 -5.78
N ARG A 55 -0.97 3.07 -6.59
CA ARG A 55 -1.06 1.69 -6.12
C ARG A 55 0.19 1.25 -5.35
N SER A 56 1.38 1.66 -5.79
CA SER A 56 2.64 1.28 -5.13
C SER A 56 2.75 1.75 -3.68
N VAL A 57 2.11 2.88 -3.32
CA VAL A 57 2.05 3.36 -1.93
C VAL A 57 1.18 2.44 -1.07
N LEU A 58 0.02 2.03 -1.61
CA LEU A 58 -0.86 1.08 -0.93
C LEU A 58 -0.17 -0.28 -0.75
N ASP A 59 0.48 -0.78 -1.81
CA ASP A 59 1.22 -2.05 -1.76
C ASP A 59 2.37 -2.00 -0.75
N PHE A 60 3.04 -0.85 -0.61
CA PHE A 60 4.07 -0.67 0.41
C PHE A 60 3.48 -0.80 1.83
N ILE A 61 2.35 -0.15 2.12
CA ILE A 61 1.70 -0.23 3.44
C ILE A 61 1.32 -1.69 3.74
N LEU A 62 0.64 -2.35 2.80
CA LEU A 62 0.24 -3.75 2.93
C LEU A 62 1.47 -4.67 3.10
N GLY A 63 2.56 -4.40 2.38
CA GLY A 63 3.82 -5.14 2.52
C GLY A 63 4.47 -4.97 3.90
N GLN A 64 4.34 -3.81 4.54
CA GLN A 64 4.81 -3.64 5.93
C GLN A 64 3.94 -4.42 6.92
N ILE A 65 2.62 -4.42 6.74
CA ILE A 65 1.70 -5.21 7.58
C ILE A 65 2.01 -6.70 7.44
N ASN A 66 2.13 -7.20 6.21
CA ASN A 66 2.51 -8.58 5.93
C ASN A 66 3.83 -8.98 6.61
N LYS A 67 4.86 -8.13 6.54
CA LYS A 67 6.13 -8.37 7.25
C LYS A 67 5.96 -8.43 8.76
N ALA A 68 5.13 -7.55 9.33
CA ALA A 68 4.83 -7.59 10.76
C ALA A 68 4.08 -8.87 11.18
N ASP A 69 3.34 -9.48 10.26
CA ASP A 69 2.69 -10.79 10.44
C ASP A 69 3.62 -11.98 10.17
N GLY A 70 4.88 -11.74 9.81
CA GLY A 70 5.84 -12.78 9.47
C GLY A 70 5.64 -13.38 8.08
N VAL A 71 4.83 -12.74 7.23
CA VAL A 71 4.70 -13.11 5.82
C VAL A 71 5.82 -12.41 5.05
N ASN A 72 6.84 -13.19 4.66
CA ASN A 72 7.83 -12.76 3.69
C ASN A 72 7.39 -13.26 2.32
N ASP A 73 7.25 -12.35 1.35
CA ASP A 73 7.13 -12.69 -0.07
C ASP A 73 8.48 -13.21 -0.57
N ASP A 74 8.86 -14.40 -0.12
CA ASP A 74 9.95 -15.18 -0.69
C ASP A 74 9.43 -15.86 -1.97
N VAL A 75 9.00 -15.05 -2.95
CA VAL A 75 8.86 -15.55 -4.32
C VAL A 75 10.28 -15.57 -4.87
N GLU A 76 10.92 -16.74 -4.80
CA GLU A 76 12.21 -17.00 -5.43
C GLU A 76 12.20 -16.46 -6.87
N ALA A 77 13.20 -15.62 -7.17
CA ALA A 77 13.42 -15.02 -8.49
C ALA A 77 13.99 -16.01 -9.50
#